data_AF-A0A4P5Y829-F1
#
_entry.id   AF-A0A4P5Y829-F1
#
_cell.length_a   1.000
_cell.length_b   1.000
_cell.length_c   1.000
_cell.angle_alpha   90.00
_cell.angle_beta   90.00
_cell.angle_gamma   90.00
#
_symmetry.space_group_name_H-M   'P 1'
#
loop_
_entity.id
_entity.type
_entity.pdbx_description
1 polymer ?
#
loop_
_entity_poly.entity_id
_entity_poly.type
_entity_poly.pdbx_seq_one_letter_code
_entity_poly.pdbx_strand_id
1 'polypeptide(L)' 'MAGISKDIERVARMMEAQKLDPIYIRHYLQETYALDEKSIDGLFEKLGIGKPKGLKEGAPVKKVAPENKLGKSKFY' A
#
# COMPACT_ATOMS: atom_id res chain seq x y z
N MET A 1 -19.72 18.64 -0.27
CA MET A 1 -18.76 17.64 0.24
C MET A 1 -17.92 18.28 1.32
N ALA A 2 -17.96 17.78 2.56
CA ALA A 2 -16.95 18.15 3.55
C ALA A 2 -15.62 17.50 3.11
N GLY A 3 -14.64 18.30 2.72
CA GLY A 3 -13.33 17.79 2.35
C GLY A 3 -12.64 17.14 3.54
N ILE A 4 -11.85 16.09 3.29
CA ILE A 4 -10.98 15.48 4.30
C ILE A 4 -10.11 16.59 4.91
N SER A 5 -10.13 16.70 6.24
CA SER A 5 -9.40 17.76 6.93
C SER A 5 -7.88 17.59 6.78
N LYS A 6 -7.14 18.70 6.78
CA LYS A 6 -5.67 18.69 6.73
C LYS A 6 -5.05 17.88 7.87
N ASP A 7 -5.76 17.76 8.99
CA ASP A 7 -5.31 17.00 10.16
C ASP A 7 -5.31 15.49 9.91
N ILE A 8 -6.34 14.97 9.23
CA ILE A 8 -6.42 13.55 8.85
C ILE A 8 -5.26 13.20 7.92
N GLU A 9 -4.95 14.06 6.95
CA GLU A 9 -3.78 13.87 6.08
C GLU A 9 -2.47 13.86 6.86
N ARG A 10 -2.35 14.72 7.88
CA ARG A 10 -1.17 14.80 8.73
C ARG A 10 -1.00 13.52 9.56
N VAL A 11 -2.08 13.00 10.11
CA VAL A 11 -2.09 11.75 10.88
C VAL A 11 -1.69 10.58 9.98
N ALA A 12 -2.32 10.44 8.82
CA ALA A 12 -2.01 9.36 7.88
C ALA A 12 -0.55 9.37 7.42
N ARG A 13 0.02 10.56 7.11
CA ARG A 13 1.45 10.71 6.80
C ARG A 13 2.35 10.35 7.97
N MET A 14 1.99 10.75 9.19
CA MET A 14 2.77 10.42 10.38
C MET A 14 2.81 8.91 10.63
N MET A 15 1.68 8.24 10.47
CA MET A 15 1.58 6.79 10.61
C MET A 15 2.37 6.05 9.51
N GLU A 16 2.33 6.55 8.27
CA GLU A 16 3.16 6.02 7.19
C GLU A 16 4.66 6.24 7.48
N ALA A 17 5.05 7.40 8.03
CA ALA A 17 6.42 7.69 8.40
C ALA A 17 6.93 6.75 9.52
N GLN A 18 6.04 6.30 10.39
CA GLN A 18 6.29 5.25 11.39
C GLN A 18 6.35 3.85 10.78
N LYS A 19 6.17 3.72 9.46
CA LYS A 19 6.14 2.45 8.70
C LYS A 19 5.07 1.48 9.21
N LEU A 20 3.95 2.02 9.68
CA LEU A 20 2.79 1.21 10.04
C LEU A 20 2.18 0.57 8.79
N ASP A 21 1.56 -0.59 8.98
CA ASP A 21 0.91 -1.32 7.90
C ASP A 21 -0.24 -0.48 7.30
N PRO A 22 -0.33 -0.34 5.97
CA PRO A 22 -1.44 0.35 5.31
C PRO A 22 -2.83 -0.17 5.73
N ILE A 23 -2.96 -1.47 5.97
CA ILE A 23 -4.21 -2.10 6.44
C ILE A 23 -4.55 -1.58 7.84
N TYR A 24 -3.55 -1.46 8.72
CA TYR A 24 -3.73 -0.89 10.05
C TYR A 24 -4.12 0.59 9.99
N ILE A 25 -3.46 1.38 9.15
CA ILE A 25 -3.78 2.81 8.96
C ILE A 25 -5.23 2.97 8.47
N ARG A 26 -5.67 2.11 7.55
CA ARG A 26 -7.05 2.10 7.03
C ARG A 26 -8.05 1.84 8.15
N HIS A 27 -7.87 0.77 8.92
CA HIS A 27 -8.76 0.45 10.04
C HIS A 27 -8.79 1.54 11.11
N TYR A 28 -7.63 2.09 11.47
CA TYR A 28 -7.54 3.18 12.44
C TYR A 28 -8.33 4.42 12.00
N LEU A 29 -8.23 4.78 10.72
CA LEU A 29 -8.96 5.91 10.14
C LEU A 29 -10.47 5.66 10.08
N GLN A 30 -10.90 4.42 9.81
CA GLN A 30 -12.31 4.03 9.86
C GLN A 30 -12.86 4.12 11.28
N GLU A 31 -12.18 3.54 12.26
CA GLU A 31 -12.68 3.47 13.64
C GLU A 31 -12.63 4.83 14.35
N THR A 32 -11.55 5.59 14.18
CA THR A 32 -11.32 6.83 14.94
C THR A 32 -12.06 8.02 14.34
N TYR A 33 -12.11 8.11 13.01
CA TYR A 33 -12.64 9.27 12.30
C TYR A 33 -13.93 8.98 11.52
N ALA A 34 -14.48 7.77 11.64
CA ALA A 34 -15.68 7.32 10.93
C ALA A 34 -15.62 7.58 9.42
N LEU A 35 -14.41 7.47 8.84
CA LEU A 35 -14.20 7.71 7.42
C LEU A 35 -14.71 6.54 6.59
N ASP A 36 -15.39 6.86 5.49
CA ASP A 36 -15.80 5.88 4.51
C ASP A 36 -14.60 5.35 3.71
N GLU A 37 -14.73 4.13 3.19
CA GLU A 37 -13.67 3.47 2.42
C GLU A 37 -13.23 4.29 1.22
N LYS A 38 -14.17 4.96 0.53
CA LYS A 38 -13.85 5.76 -0.67
C LYS A 38 -13.01 6.98 -0.33
N SER A 39 -13.31 7.64 0.79
CA SER A 39 -12.51 8.75 1.31
C SER A 39 -11.10 8.30 1.70
N ILE A 40 -10.96 7.12 2.31
CA ILE A 40 -9.64 6.58 2.69
C ILE A 40 -8.84 6.17 1.45
N ASP A 41 -9.48 5.57 0.45
CA ASP A 41 -8.82 5.21 -0.81
C ASP A 41 -8.31 6.47 -1.52
N GLY A 42 -9.13 7.52 -1.62
CA GLY A 42 -8.71 8.81 -2.16
C GLY A 42 -7.57 9.46 -1.35
N LEU A 43 -7.57 9.30 -0.03
CA LEU A 43 -6.49 9.75 0.84
C LEU A 43 -5.19 8.97 0.59
N PHE A 44 -5.27 7.64 0.48
CA PHE A 44 -4.12 6.77 0.25
C PHE A 44 -3.52 7.01 -1.12
N GLU A 45 -4.36 7.20 -2.15
CA GLU A 45 -3.90 7.56 -3.49
C GLU A 45 -3.18 8.91 -3.51
N LYS A 46 -3.72 9.90 -2.80
CA LYS A 46 -3.13 11.24 -2.68
C LYS A 46 -1.80 11.23 -1.93
N LEU A 47 -1.69 10.41 -0.89
CA LEU A 47 -0.49 10.33 -0.04
C LEU A 47 0.54 9.30 -0.55
N GLY A 48 0.13 8.39 -1.45
CA GLY A 48 0.98 7.29 -1.93
C GLY A 48 1.15 6.15 -0.91
N ILE A 49 0.30 6.08 0.10
CA ILE A 49 0.34 5.06 1.15
C ILE A 49 -0.01 3.70 0.55
N GLY A 50 0.79 2.66 0.85
CA GLY A 50 0.53 1.29 0.39
C GLY A 50 0.83 1.02 -1.08
N LYS A 51 1.20 2.05 -1.87
CA LYS A 51 1.78 1.81 -3.19
C LYS A 51 3.18 1.23 -2.99
N PRO A 52 3.51 0.06 -3.56
CA PRO A 52 4.90 -0.41 -3.55
C PRO A 52 5.75 0.67 -4.23
N LYS A 53 6.77 1.19 -3.53
CA LYS A 53 7.73 2.22 -4.01
C LYS A 53 8.54 1.82 -5.26
N GLY A 54 8.12 0.78 -5.99
CA GLY A 54 8.73 0.26 -7.21
C GLY A 54 7.81 0.18 -8.44
N LEU A 55 6.50 0.40 -8.33
CA LEU A 55 5.64 0.54 -9.51
C LEU A 55 5.61 2.00 -9.94
N LYS A 56 6.73 2.44 -10.54
CA LYS A 56 6.65 3.47 -11.57
C LYS A 56 5.75 2.91 -12.66
N GLU A 57 4.66 3.60 -13.01
CA GLU A 57 3.96 3.37 -14.27
C GLU A 57 5.00 3.45 -15.40
N GLY A 58 5.43 2.29 -15.92
CA GLY A 58 6.52 2.17 -16.91
C GLY A 58 7.73 1.32 -16.50
N ALA A 59 7.82 0.77 -15.29
CA ALA A 59 8.86 -0.22 -14.98
C ALA A 59 8.45 -1.61 -15.53
N PRO A 60 9.30 -2.31 -16.29
CA PRO A 60 8.95 -3.62 -16.83
C PRO A 60 8.69 -4.56 -15.67
N VAL A 61 7.48 -5.14 -15.64
CA VAL A 61 7.11 -6.23 -14.76
C VAL A 61 8.16 -7.32 -14.93
N LYS A 62 9.10 -7.40 -13.98
CA LYS A 62 10.06 -8.49 -13.93
C LYS A 62 9.21 -9.71 -13.61
N LYS A 63 8.87 -10.45 -14.67
CA LYS A 63 8.21 -11.75 -14.60
C LYS A 63 8.82 -12.49 -13.42
N VAL A 64 7.99 -12.71 -12.41
CA VAL A 64 8.26 -13.60 -11.30
C VAL A 64 8.77 -14.88 -11.96
N ALA A 65 10.06 -15.15 -11.82
CA ALA A 65 10.64 -16.37 -12.30
C ALA A 65 9.87 -17.50 -11.61
N PRO A 66 9.25 -18.44 -12.34
CA PRO A 66 8.73 -19.62 -11.68
C PRO A 66 9.91 -20.35 -11.07
N GLU A 67 9.99 -20.26 -9.75
CA GLU A 67 10.76 -21.13 -8.89
C GLU A 67 10.23 -22.56 -9.12
N ASN A 68 10.81 -23.27 -10.08
CA ASN A 68 10.66 -24.71 -10.16
C ASN A 68 11.89 -25.33 -10.85
N LYS A 69 13.04 -25.32 -10.15
CA LYS A 69 14.13 -26.25 -10.44
C LYS A 69 13.77 -27.61 -9.85
N LEU A 70 12.75 -28.25 -10.41
CA LEU A 70 12.49 -29.66 -10.17
C LEU A 70 13.60 -30.46 -10.87
N GLY A 71 14.37 -31.20 -10.07
CA GLY A 71 15.57 -31.88 -10.51
C GLY A 71 15.34 -32.93 -11.61
N LYS A 72 16.32 -33.03 -12.50
CA LYS A 72 16.70 -34.30 -13.12
C LYS A 72 18.22 -34.39 -13.10
N SER A 73 18.72 -34.93 -12.01
CA SER A 73 20.07 -35.47 -11.91
C SER A 73 20.25 -36.51 -13.00
N LYS A 74 21.16 -36.26 -13.95
CA LYS A 74 21.73 -37.29 -14.80
C LYS A 74 22.67 -38.11 -13.94
N PHE A 75 22.27 -39.31 -13.58
CA PHE A 75 23.22 -40.35 -13.20
C PHE A 75 23.77 -40.96 -14.50
N TYR A 76 25.09 -40.99 -14.59
CA TYR A 76 25.88 -41.71 -15.61
C TYR A 76 25.81 -43.22 -15.38
#